data_AF-A0A7C8DZR0-F1
#
_entry.id   AF-A0A7C8DZR0-F1
#
_cell.length_a   1.000
_cell.length_b   1.000
_cell.length_c   1.000
_cell.angle_alpha   90.00
_cell.angle_beta   90.00
_cell.angle_gamma   90.00
#
_symmetry.space_group_name_H-M   'P 1'
#
loop_
_entity.id
_entity.type
_entity.pdbx_description
1 polymer ?
#
loop_
_entity_poly.entity_id
_entity_poly.type
_entity_poly.pdbx_seq_one_letter_code
_entity_poly.pdbx_strand_id
1 'polypeptide(L)'
;MKHYFLTLSCILALGIIPVEAEIIDGNKMLESVNKQIININTDELKNILDADPNVVLVDVRTPSELKFTGTIDRGQNINVVRGWLEFQIGDHAKTKDTPIIVYCGRNLRSPLAAKTLERMGYTNVKNYSDGYFVWKEEFHPVKISDHEPDSILYRNPVEVAEGVYSAIGATQPYTYENSNHNNNLSFIVTADGVLVFNAGGSYLVAKALHEEIKEITDQPVKYVVLENSQGHAILGSNYWKEQGAIIIAHIEADKEIQHRGEDIYLRSLKVQKEKLIGTKVIRPDVTFEEKMNLPMGGVKIQLMHIGASHSPDDIQLWLPEQKLLISGDTTFNQRMLPIFPHTNAAAWIETWDKIEALEPELIIPGHGEPTDLATITKFTKDYLVYMRTEVQKVLDDDGGLYEAYNIDQSMFRDRGTFRELHKQNAERIFKQMEFE
;
A
#
# COMPACT_ATOMS: atom_id res chain seq x y z
N MET A 1 66.86 -47.78 21.26
CA MET A 1 67.23 -46.79 22.30
C MET A 1 66.56 -45.48 21.91
N LYS A 2 65.41 -45.14 22.52
CA LYS A 2 65.30 -44.22 23.66
C LYS A 2 66.17 -42.96 23.47
N HIS A 3 65.55 -41.81 23.24
CA HIS A 3 65.42 -40.78 24.28
C HIS A 3 64.27 -39.80 23.98
N TYR A 4 63.35 -39.73 24.94
CA TYR A 4 62.27 -38.76 25.03
C TYR A 4 62.86 -37.42 25.51
N PHE A 5 62.55 -36.32 24.81
CA PHE A 5 62.66 -34.98 25.38
C PHE A 5 61.28 -34.56 25.92
N LEU A 6 61.15 -34.52 27.24
CA LEU A 6 60.04 -33.93 27.96
C LEU A 6 60.25 -32.40 27.93
N THR A 7 59.43 -31.65 27.21
CA THR A 7 59.28 -30.21 27.42
C THR A 7 58.07 -29.97 28.32
N LEU A 8 58.37 -29.51 29.53
CA LEU A 8 57.41 -29.12 30.56
C LEU A 8 56.60 -27.91 30.06
N SER A 9 55.31 -28.10 29.74
CA SER A 9 54.39 -26.99 29.52
C SER A 9 53.88 -26.49 30.87
N CYS A 10 54.32 -25.30 31.27
CA CYS A 10 53.69 -24.56 32.36
C CYS A 10 52.28 -24.13 31.92
N ILE A 11 51.27 -24.78 32.46
CA ILE A 11 49.88 -24.32 32.39
C ILE A 11 49.76 -23.13 33.36
N LEU A 12 49.77 -21.91 32.83
CA LEU A 12 49.26 -20.74 33.55
C LEU A 12 47.74 -20.90 33.66
N ALA A 13 47.27 -21.38 34.80
CA ALA A 13 45.87 -21.27 35.20
C ALA A 13 45.57 -19.79 35.49
N LEU A 14 45.25 -19.03 34.44
CA LEU A 14 44.54 -17.76 34.59
C LEU A 14 43.15 -18.11 35.12
N GLY A 15 42.95 -17.92 36.42
CA GLY A 15 41.64 -18.02 37.04
C GLY A 15 40.69 -17.08 36.32
N ILE A 16 39.71 -17.66 35.61
CA ILE A 16 38.55 -16.92 35.12
C ILE A 16 37.74 -16.60 36.38
N ILE A 17 37.94 -15.41 36.93
CA ILE A 17 36.97 -14.83 37.86
C ILE A 17 35.67 -14.72 37.05
N PRO A 18 34.57 -15.38 37.46
CA PRO A 18 33.29 -15.11 36.83
C PRO A 18 32.98 -13.65 37.11
N VAL A 19 33.06 -12.81 36.08
CA VAL A 19 32.42 -11.51 36.12
C VAL A 19 30.94 -11.82 36.29
N GLU A 20 30.39 -11.56 37.47
CA GLU A 20 28.95 -11.48 37.65
C GLU A 20 28.47 -10.43 36.66
N ALA A 21 27.89 -10.88 35.55
CA ALA A 21 27.34 -9.99 34.55
C ALA A 21 26.19 -9.25 35.24
N GLU A 22 26.43 -7.99 35.58
CA GLU A 22 25.40 -7.11 36.14
C GLU A 22 24.22 -7.07 35.16
N ILE A 23 23.00 -7.24 35.67
CA ILE A 23 21.80 -7.09 34.83
C ILE A 23 21.76 -5.64 34.36
N ILE A 24 21.93 -5.44 33.05
CA ILE A 24 21.84 -4.14 32.41
C ILE A 24 20.38 -3.89 32.04
N ASP A 25 19.77 -2.88 32.67
CA ASP A 25 18.42 -2.43 32.33
C ASP A 25 18.41 -1.52 31.09
N GLY A 26 17.21 -1.15 30.64
CA GLY A 26 17.04 -0.31 29.45
C GLY A 26 17.71 1.07 29.57
N ASN A 27 17.77 1.67 30.76
CA ASN A 27 18.36 2.99 30.94
C ASN A 27 19.89 2.93 30.76
N LYS A 28 20.53 1.95 31.40
CA LYS A 28 21.98 1.71 31.24
C LYS A 28 22.33 1.36 29.79
N MET A 29 21.48 0.59 29.11
CA MET A 29 21.64 0.32 27.67
C MET A 29 21.57 1.61 26.85
N LEU A 30 20.61 2.48 27.12
CA LEU A 30 20.43 3.75 26.41
C LEU A 30 21.63 4.69 26.58
N GLU A 31 22.16 4.82 27.80
CA GLU A 31 23.37 5.63 28.05
C GLU A 31 24.57 5.15 27.22
N SER A 32 24.75 3.84 27.12
CA SER A 32 25.82 3.23 26.33
C SER A 32 25.62 3.43 24.84
N VAL A 33 24.39 3.21 24.37
CA VAL A 33 24.03 3.29 22.95
C VAL A 33 24.06 4.73 22.44
N ASN A 34 23.55 5.69 23.20
CA ASN A 34 23.54 7.10 22.80
C ASN A 34 24.94 7.69 22.57
N LYS A 35 25.98 7.10 23.18
CA LYS A 35 27.39 7.49 22.94
C LYS A 35 27.97 6.92 21.64
N GLN A 36 27.30 5.94 21.04
CA GLN A 36 27.82 5.16 19.91
C GLN A 36 27.06 5.40 18.61
N ILE A 37 25.92 6.09 18.65
CA ILE A 37 25.08 6.40 17.51
C ILE A 37 25.13 7.89 17.21
N ILE A 38 24.75 8.27 15.98
CA ILE A 38 24.60 9.67 15.60
C ILE A 38 23.19 10.12 15.98
N ASN A 39 23.10 11.11 16.89
CA ASN A 39 21.84 11.76 17.26
C ASN A 39 21.67 13.06 16.49
N ILE A 40 20.44 13.35 16.07
CA ILE A 40 20.06 14.62 15.43
C ILE A 40 18.82 15.22 16.10
N ASN A 41 18.73 16.54 16.11
CA ASN A 41 17.58 17.28 16.61
C ASN A 41 16.54 17.61 15.52
N THR A 42 15.46 18.31 15.88
CA THR A 42 14.34 18.64 14.97
C THR A 42 14.78 19.50 13.78
N ASP A 43 15.65 20.48 13.99
CA ASP A 43 16.12 21.35 12.91
C ASP A 43 17.07 20.63 11.95
N GLU A 44 17.94 19.77 12.47
CA GLU A 44 18.79 18.90 11.65
C GLU A 44 17.93 17.92 10.85
N LEU A 45 16.90 17.32 11.46
CA LEU A 45 15.95 16.44 10.77
C LEU A 45 15.29 17.17 9.60
N LYS A 46 14.75 18.37 9.83
CA LYS A 46 14.12 19.19 8.77
C LYS A 46 15.08 19.46 7.62
N ASN A 47 16.30 19.92 7.93
CA ASN A 47 17.31 20.21 6.91
C ASN A 47 17.67 18.97 6.09
N ILE A 48 17.79 17.80 6.73
CA ILE A 48 18.08 16.55 6.04
C ILE A 48 16.91 16.13 5.13
N LEU A 49 15.67 16.18 5.64
CA LEU A 49 14.49 15.81 4.86
C LEU A 49 14.23 16.76 3.69
N ASP A 50 14.58 18.04 3.83
CA ASP A 50 14.44 19.03 2.76
C ASP A 50 15.54 18.90 1.70
N ALA A 51 16.74 18.43 2.09
CA ALA A 51 17.89 18.28 1.20
C ALA A 51 17.93 16.93 0.46
N ASP A 52 17.56 15.84 1.11
CA ASP A 52 17.60 14.50 0.55
C ASP A 52 16.23 13.83 0.59
N PRO A 53 15.52 13.75 -0.54
CA PRO A 53 14.23 13.10 -0.59
C PRO A 53 14.36 11.59 -0.34
N ASN A 54 15.53 10.96 -0.48
CA ASN A 54 15.70 9.50 -0.36
C ASN A 54 15.78 8.98 1.06
N VAL A 55 15.79 9.86 2.05
CA VAL A 55 15.81 9.49 3.48
C VAL A 55 14.61 8.61 3.82
N VAL A 56 14.89 7.44 4.39
CA VAL A 56 13.89 6.54 4.98
C VAL A 56 13.72 6.92 6.44
N LEU A 57 12.57 7.50 6.77
CA LEU A 57 12.23 7.89 8.13
C LEU A 57 11.46 6.75 8.79
N VAL A 58 12.03 6.12 9.82
CA VAL A 58 11.52 4.89 10.43
C VAL A 58 10.91 5.19 11.79
N ASP A 59 9.59 5.08 11.88
CA ASP A 59 8.84 5.12 13.13
C ASP A 59 8.81 3.73 13.77
N VAL A 60 9.47 3.55 14.91
CA VAL A 60 9.50 2.26 15.62
C VAL A 60 8.44 2.14 16.73
N ARG A 61 7.48 3.08 16.78
CA ARG A 61 6.33 3.01 17.70
C ARG A 61 5.33 1.95 17.28
N THR A 62 4.42 1.59 18.19
CA THR A 62 3.37 0.61 17.90
C THR A 62 2.27 1.22 17.04
N PRO A 63 1.55 0.41 16.24
CA PRO A 63 0.48 0.93 15.39
C PRO A 63 -0.66 1.59 16.19
N SER A 64 -0.95 1.13 17.42
CA SER A 64 -1.90 1.78 18.31
C SER A 64 -1.45 3.19 18.72
N GLU A 65 -0.15 3.39 19.01
CA GLU A 65 0.38 4.74 19.27
C GLU A 65 0.18 5.65 18.06
N LEU A 66 0.40 5.14 16.85
CA LEU A 66 0.23 5.89 15.60
C LEU A 66 -1.22 6.28 15.37
N LYS A 67 -2.17 5.36 15.61
CA LYS A 67 -3.61 5.63 15.50
C LYS A 67 -4.03 6.80 16.38
N PHE A 68 -3.60 6.82 17.65
CA PHE A 68 -4.04 7.85 18.60
C PHE A 68 -3.27 9.16 18.49
N THR A 69 -2.00 9.11 18.07
CA THR A 69 -1.12 10.28 18.16
C THR A 69 -0.76 10.87 16.81
N GLY A 70 -0.75 10.06 15.75
CA GLY A 70 -0.25 10.37 14.41
C GLY A 70 1.22 10.02 14.21
N THR A 71 1.73 10.23 13.00
CA THR A 71 3.14 10.12 12.57
C THR A 71 3.64 11.46 12.04
N ILE A 72 4.95 11.58 11.79
CA ILE A 72 5.53 12.75 11.12
C ILE A 72 5.05 12.77 9.65
N ASP A 73 4.46 13.87 9.18
CA ASP A 73 3.99 13.99 7.78
C ASP A 73 5.06 14.63 6.88
N ARG A 74 6.21 13.96 6.76
CA ARG A 74 7.34 14.40 5.93
C ARG A 74 8.13 13.21 5.41
N GLY A 75 8.68 13.38 4.22
CA GLY A 75 9.63 12.44 3.63
C GLY A 75 9.05 11.03 3.51
N GLN A 76 9.93 10.05 3.56
CA GLN A 76 9.61 8.63 3.39
C GLN A 76 9.30 7.99 4.74
N ASN A 77 8.25 8.45 5.41
CA ASN A 77 7.91 7.95 6.73
C ASN A 77 7.23 6.57 6.68
N ILE A 78 7.86 5.57 7.29
CA ILE A 78 7.39 4.20 7.40
C ILE A 78 7.24 3.79 8.87
N ASN A 79 6.27 2.93 9.18
CA ASN A 79 6.18 2.32 10.49
C ASN A 79 6.74 0.90 10.46
N VAL A 80 7.88 0.70 11.12
CA VAL A 80 8.46 -0.62 11.35
C VAL A 80 8.62 -0.77 12.85
N VAL A 81 7.65 -1.43 13.48
CA VAL A 81 7.60 -1.55 14.94
C VAL A 81 8.88 -2.19 15.46
N ARG A 82 9.36 -1.77 16.63
CA ARG A 82 10.69 -2.21 17.13
C ARG A 82 10.89 -3.73 17.09
N GLY A 83 9.88 -4.52 17.43
CA GLY A 83 9.98 -5.99 17.48
C GLY A 83 10.15 -6.68 16.12
N TRP A 84 9.86 -6.00 15.01
CA TRP A 84 9.93 -6.56 13.66
C TRP A 84 11.01 -5.92 12.78
N LEU A 85 11.78 -4.98 13.34
CA LEU A 85 12.78 -4.18 12.61
C LEU A 85 13.75 -5.03 11.82
N GLU A 86 14.33 -6.05 12.45
CA GLU A 86 15.34 -6.93 11.87
C GLU A 86 14.81 -7.71 10.65
N PHE A 87 13.49 -7.87 10.54
CA PHE A 87 12.85 -8.68 9.51
C PHE A 87 12.24 -7.84 8.38
N GLN A 88 11.80 -6.62 8.68
CA GLN A 88 11.04 -5.77 7.74
C GLN A 88 11.87 -4.65 7.12
N ILE A 89 12.97 -4.20 7.74
CA ILE A 89 13.70 -3.03 7.24
C ILE A 89 14.27 -3.23 5.83
N GLY A 90 14.58 -4.47 5.44
CA GLY A 90 15.12 -4.80 4.11
C GLY A 90 14.16 -4.52 2.95
N ASP A 91 12.85 -4.48 3.22
CA ASP A 91 11.84 -4.16 2.21
C ASP A 91 11.86 -2.67 1.83
N HIS A 92 12.33 -1.82 2.75
CA HIS A 92 12.35 -0.37 2.60
C HIS A 92 13.76 0.20 2.37
N ALA A 93 14.78 -0.37 3.00
CA ALA A 93 16.18 0.04 2.88
C ALA A 93 17.01 -1.08 2.24
N LYS A 94 17.12 -1.04 0.91
CA LYS A 94 17.70 -2.13 0.11
C LYS A 94 19.22 -2.14 0.06
N THR A 95 19.88 -1.00 0.29
CA THR A 95 21.34 -0.87 0.23
C THR A 95 21.90 -0.43 1.58
N LYS A 96 23.16 -0.80 1.85
CA LYS A 96 23.83 -0.48 3.12
C LYS A 96 23.93 1.02 3.39
N ASP A 97 24.07 1.82 2.34
CA ASP A 97 24.26 3.27 2.38
C ASP A 97 22.94 4.06 2.36
N THR A 98 21.79 3.38 2.30
CA THR A 98 20.47 4.02 2.37
C THR A 98 20.42 4.97 3.58
N PRO A 99 20.11 6.26 3.39
CA PRO A 99 19.97 7.21 4.50
C PRO A 99 18.75 6.82 5.35
N ILE A 100 18.98 6.39 6.57
CA ILE A 100 17.94 5.98 7.52
C ILE A 100 17.95 6.92 8.72
N ILE A 101 16.78 7.45 9.07
CA ILE A 101 16.57 8.17 10.32
C ILE A 101 15.53 7.41 11.12
N VAL A 102 15.86 7.00 12.35
CA VAL A 102 14.95 6.27 13.22
C VAL A 102 14.40 7.18 14.30
N TYR A 103 13.11 7.10 14.58
CA TYR A 103 12.48 7.84 15.66
C TYR A 103 11.45 7.00 16.42
N CYS A 104 11.13 7.44 17.64
CA CYS A 104 10.02 6.92 18.41
C CYS A 104 9.37 8.06 19.22
N GLY A 105 8.47 7.72 20.16
CA GLY A 105 7.74 8.71 20.95
C GLY A 105 8.65 9.68 21.72
N ARG A 106 9.46 9.12 22.65
CA ARG A 106 10.29 9.87 23.61
C ARG A 106 11.75 9.42 23.61
N ASN A 107 12.27 9.01 22.44
CA ASN A 107 13.66 8.58 22.27
C ASN A 107 14.15 7.42 23.18
N LEU A 108 13.25 6.48 23.54
CA LEU A 108 13.59 5.29 24.34
C LEU A 108 13.82 4.04 23.48
N ARG A 109 13.13 3.91 22.34
CA ARG A 109 13.24 2.75 21.44
C ARG A 109 14.16 3.02 20.26
N SER A 110 14.15 4.25 19.75
CA SER A 110 14.85 4.63 18.54
C SER A 110 16.38 4.56 18.64
N PRO A 111 17.04 4.86 19.79
CA PRO A 111 18.48 4.64 19.90
C PRO A 111 18.87 3.17 19.75
N LEU A 112 18.11 2.28 20.38
CA LEU A 112 18.35 0.84 20.33
C LEU A 112 18.08 0.28 18.93
N ALA A 113 17.04 0.78 18.25
CA ALA A 113 16.75 0.45 16.87
C ALA A 113 17.87 0.91 15.93
N ALA A 114 18.31 2.17 16.03
CA ALA A 114 19.42 2.69 15.25
C ALA A 114 20.68 1.83 15.44
N LYS A 115 21.00 1.46 16.68
CA LYS A 115 22.16 0.59 16.96
C LYS A 115 22.02 -0.80 16.36
N THR A 116 20.83 -1.36 16.35
CA THR A 116 20.56 -2.63 15.66
C THR A 116 20.80 -2.51 14.17
N LEU A 117 20.32 -1.44 13.52
CA LEU A 117 20.53 -1.24 12.08
C LEU A 117 22.02 -1.11 11.73
N GLU A 118 22.81 -0.39 12.54
CA GLU A 118 24.27 -0.35 12.38
C GLU A 118 24.88 -1.77 12.49
N ARG A 119 24.43 -2.59 13.45
CA ARG A 119 24.89 -3.98 13.60
C ARG A 119 24.48 -4.88 12.45
N MET A 120 23.35 -4.60 11.80
CA MET A 120 22.92 -5.28 10.56
C MET A 120 23.75 -4.86 9.35
N GLY A 121 24.58 -3.81 9.46
CA GLY A 121 25.52 -3.37 8.43
C GLY A 121 25.06 -2.16 7.62
N TYR A 122 23.99 -1.48 8.03
CA TYR A 122 23.64 -0.16 7.48
C TYR A 122 24.66 0.88 7.94
N THR A 123 25.14 1.71 7.03
CA THR A 123 26.26 2.65 7.26
C THR A 123 25.82 4.10 7.42
N ASN A 124 24.57 4.44 7.07
CA ASN A 124 24.04 5.80 7.14
C ASN A 124 22.78 5.85 8.00
N VAL A 125 22.94 5.55 9.30
CA VAL A 125 21.84 5.53 10.27
C VAL A 125 21.99 6.70 11.24
N LYS A 126 20.91 7.45 11.45
CA LYS A 126 20.81 8.50 12.48
C LYS A 126 19.59 8.26 13.36
N ASN A 127 19.66 8.68 14.61
CA ASN A 127 18.55 8.68 15.55
C ASN A 127 18.02 10.10 15.73
N TYR A 128 16.72 10.29 15.52
CA TYR A 128 16.06 11.55 15.85
C TYR A 128 15.78 11.61 17.36
N SER A 129 16.57 12.42 18.07
CA SER A 129 16.65 12.36 19.53
C SER A 129 15.56 13.13 20.27
N ASP A 130 14.94 14.13 19.64
CA ASP A 130 13.86 14.89 20.29
C ASP A 130 12.55 14.09 20.29
N GLY A 131 12.39 13.21 19.30
CA GLY A 131 11.27 12.28 19.21
C GLY A 131 9.98 12.89 18.68
N TYR A 132 8.99 12.02 18.50
CA TYR A 132 7.71 12.38 17.89
C TYR A 132 6.92 13.43 18.68
N PHE A 133 6.92 13.36 20.01
CA PHE A 133 6.09 14.27 20.80
C PHE A 133 6.61 15.71 20.74
N VAL A 134 7.93 15.92 20.69
CA VAL A 134 8.51 17.26 20.47
C VAL A 134 8.13 17.78 19.08
N TRP A 135 8.25 16.93 18.04
CA TRP A 135 7.80 17.29 16.69
C TRP A 135 6.35 17.78 16.66
N LYS A 136 5.45 17.07 17.36
CA LYS A 136 4.03 17.41 17.46
C LYS A 136 3.78 18.69 18.28
N GLU A 137 4.47 18.84 19.41
CA GLU A 137 4.34 20.01 20.30
C GLU A 137 4.79 21.32 19.64
N GLU A 138 5.74 21.23 18.70
CA GLU A 138 6.17 22.35 17.87
C GLU A 138 5.24 22.64 16.67
N PHE A 139 4.06 22.00 16.61
CA PHE A 139 3.06 22.17 15.56
C PHE A 139 3.55 21.87 14.13
N HIS A 140 4.56 21.00 13.98
CA HIS A 140 4.97 20.52 12.66
C HIS A 140 3.93 19.56 12.07
N PRO A 141 3.89 19.38 10.73
CA PRO A 141 2.92 18.50 10.08
C PRO A 141 2.96 17.07 10.64
N VAL A 142 1.78 16.56 11.01
CA VAL A 142 1.57 15.19 11.46
C VAL A 142 0.46 14.52 10.66
N LYS A 143 0.65 13.25 10.32
CA LYS A 143 -0.35 12.42 9.66
C LYS A 143 -1.02 11.55 10.71
N ILE A 144 -2.30 11.77 10.97
CA ILE A 144 -3.05 10.86 11.84
C ILE A 144 -3.34 9.60 11.03
N SER A 145 -2.89 8.46 11.56
CA SER A 145 -3.14 7.18 10.92
C SER A 145 -4.60 6.80 11.17
N ASP A 146 -5.35 6.68 10.09
CA ASP A 146 -6.67 6.05 10.03
C ASP A 146 -6.60 4.51 10.07
N HIS A 147 -5.38 3.95 9.98
CA HIS A 147 -5.12 2.51 10.08
C HIS A 147 -5.80 1.85 11.29
N GLU A 148 -6.35 0.65 11.07
CA GLU A 148 -6.98 -0.20 12.08
C GLU A 148 -6.04 -1.36 12.46
N PRO A 149 -5.12 -1.15 13.42
CA PRO A 149 -4.04 -2.09 13.66
C PRO A 149 -4.46 -3.42 14.29
N ASP A 150 -5.65 -3.44 14.88
CA ASP A 150 -6.23 -4.63 15.50
C ASP A 150 -7.12 -5.40 14.50
N SER A 151 -7.25 -4.91 13.27
CA SER A 151 -7.96 -5.55 12.16
C SER A 151 -6.98 -5.99 11.07
N ILE A 152 -7.36 -7.01 10.30
CA ILE A 152 -6.66 -7.34 9.06
C ILE A 152 -7.00 -6.33 7.95
N LEU A 153 -8.12 -5.61 8.09
CA LEU A 153 -8.45 -4.48 7.23
C LEU A 153 -7.48 -3.33 7.53
N TYR A 154 -6.96 -2.68 6.48
CA TYR A 154 -6.24 -1.43 6.63
C TYR A 154 -7.06 -0.37 7.35
N ARG A 155 -8.34 -0.20 6.99
CA ARG A 155 -9.31 0.68 7.67
C ARG A 155 -10.66 0.00 7.78
N ASN A 156 -11.41 0.32 8.83
CA ASN A 156 -12.81 -0.06 8.94
C ASN A 156 -13.66 0.74 7.93
N PRO A 157 -14.77 0.17 7.46
CA PRO A 157 -15.65 0.86 6.53
C PRO A 157 -16.32 2.08 7.20
N VAL A 158 -16.44 3.16 6.44
CA VAL A 158 -17.20 4.35 6.81
C VAL A 158 -18.31 4.59 5.80
N GLU A 159 -19.43 5.15 6.24
CA GLU A 159 -20.50 5.57 5.33
C GLU A 159 -20.05 6.82 4.57
N VAL A 160 -20.03 6.74 3.25
CA VAL A 160 -19.55 7.81 2.35
C VAL A 160 -20.69 8.48 1.58
N ALA A 161 -21.82 7.78 1.44
CA ALA A 161 -23.11 8.28 0.98
C ALA A 161 -24.21 7.39 1.60
N GLU A 162 -25.47 7.81 1.51
CA GLU A 162 -26.59 7.07 2.10
C GLU A 162 -26.60 5.60 1.64
N GLY A 163 -26.39 4.68 2.60
CA GLY A 163 -26.36 3.24 2.35
C GLY A 163 -25.12 2.74 1.62
N VAL A 164 -24.12 3.60 1.36
CA VAL A 164 -22.87 3.25 0.66
C VAL A 164 -21.69 3.43 1.60
N TYR A 165 -20.94 2.36 1.79
CA TYR A 165 -19.83 2.28 2.72
C TYR A 165 -18.56 1.91 1.97
N SER A 166 -17.41 2.39 2.46
CA SER A 166 -16.12 2.02 1.91
C SER A 166 -15.07 1.87 3.00
N ALA A 167 -14.38 0.73 2.99
CA ALA A 167 -13.14 0.50 3.72
C ALA A 167 -12.00 0.92 2.79
N ILE A 168 -11.35 2.03 3.13
CA ILE A 168 -10.33 2.63 2.27
C ILE A 168 -9.00 1.89 2.43
N GLY A 169 -8.41 1.51 1.30
CA GLY A 169 -7.17 0.75 1.27
C GLY A 169 -5.93 1.60 1.51
N ALA A 170 -4.83 0.93 1.83
CA ALA A 170 -3.51 1.53 1.93
C ALA A 170 -3.08 2.18 0.60
N THR A 171 -2.63 3.44 0.63
CA THR A 171 -2.08 4.10 -0.57
C THR A 171 -0.70 3.57 -0.97
N GLN A 172 -0.09 2.70 -0.17
CA GLN A 172 1.18 2.01 -0.45
C GLN A 172 0.99 0.81 -1.42
N PRO A 173 2.07 0.20 -1.93
CA PRO A 173 1.96 -1.10 -2.60
C PRO A 173 1.40 -2.14 -1.64
N TYR A 174 0.96 -3.28 -2.16
CA TYR A 174 0.58 -4.39 -1.29
C TYR A 174 1.80 -4.86 -0.50
N THR A 175 1.66 -4.97 0.82
CA THR A 175 2.70 -5.46 1.73
C THR A 175 2.09 -6.45 2.70
N TYR A 176 2.94 -7.15 3.44
CA TYR A 176 2.45 -8.02 4.50
C TYR A 176 1.62 -7.23 5.53
N GLU A 177 2.03 -6.02 5.88
CA GLU A 177 1.44 -5.17 6.93
C GLU A 177 0.02 -4.75 6.56
N ASN A 178 -0.20 -4.27 5.34
CA ASN A 178 -1.53 -3.86 4.89
C ASN A 178 -2.42 -5.03 4.43
N SER A 179 -1.97 -6.27 4.60
CA SER A 179 -2.76 -7.48 4.30
C SER A 179 -3.23 -7.59 2.84
N ASN A 180 -2.55 -6.92 1.90
CA ASN A 180 -3.03 -6.75 0.52
C ASN A 180 -4.38 -6.00 0.41
N HIS A 181 -4.79 -5.30 1.47
CA HIS A 181 -5.90 -4.33 1.46
C HIS A 181 -5.33 -2.96 1.10
N ASN A 182 -4.93 -2.83 -0.16
CA ASN A 182 -4.44 -1.58 -0.72
C ASN A 182 -5.46 -0.92 -1.65
N ASN A 183 -6.49 -1.62 -2.13
CA ASN A 183 -7.63 -1.07 -2.87
C ASN A 183 -8.81 -0.74 -1.94
N ASN A 184 -9.83 -0.05 -2.45
CA ASN A 184 -11.05 0.24 -1.72
C ASN A 184 -12.02 -0.94 -1.78
N LEU A 185 -12.49 -1.37 -0.61
CA LEU A 185 -13.53 -2.39 -0.47
C LEU A 185 -14.84 -1.70 -0.11
N SER A 186 -15.74 -1.62 -1.08
CA SER A 186 -16.99 -0.86 -0.91
C SER A 186 -18.19 -1.79 -0.85
N PHE A 187 -19.26 -1.36 -0.19
CA PHE A 187 -20.51 -2.10 -0.20
C PHE A 187 -21.72 -1.19 -0.10
N ILE A 188 -22.84 -1.69 -0.60
CA ILE A 188 -24.11 -0.98 -0.70
C ILE A 188 -25.15 -1.78 0.06
N VAL A 189 -25.70 -1.19 1.12
CA VAL A 189 -26.78 -1.77 1.91
C VAL A 189 -28.11 -1.34 1.29
N THR A 190 -28.94 -2.33 0.95
CA THR A 190 -30.28 -2.09 0.38
C THR A 190 -31.34 -2.85 1.19
N ALA A 191 -32.61 -2.55 0.92
CA ALA A 191 -33.73 -3.31 1.51
C ALA A 191 -33.80 -4.78 1.06
N ASP A 192 -33.08 -5.17 0.01
CA ASP A 192 -33.09 -6.54 -0.55
C ASP A 192 -31.75 -7.27 -0.36
N GLY A 193 -30.81 -6.74 0.42
CA GLY A 193 -29.49 -7.35 0.59
C GLY A 193 -28.35 -6.36 0.45
N VAL A 194 -27.14 -6.87 0.61
CA VAL A 194 -25.90 -6.12 0.42
C VAL A 194 -25.22 -6.53 -0.89
N LEU A 195 -24.72 -5.54 -1.63
CA LEU A 195 -23.77 -5.74 -2.73
C LEU A 195 -22.38 -5.30 -2.26
N VAL A 196 -21.39 -6.15 -2.41
CA VAL A 196 -19.98 -5.82 -2.16
C VAL A 196 -19.27 -5.58 -3.51
N PHE A 197 -18.45 -4.54 -3.57
CA PHE A 197 -17.58 -4.23 -4.70
C PHE A 197 -16.12 -4.42 -4.25
N ASN A 198 -15.45 -5.36 -4.91
CA ASN A 198 -14.19 -6.02 -4.58
C ASN A 198 -14.29 -7.06 -3.45
N ALA A 199 -13.81 -8.28 -3.72
CA ALA A 199 -13.86 -9.39 -2.77
C ALA A 199 -12.79 -9.31 -1.68
N GLY A 200 -11.79 -8.44 -1.84
CA GLY A 200 -10.63 -8.33 -0.94
C GLY A 200 -9.45 -9.22 -1.33
N GLY A 201 -8.28 -8.91 -0.76
CA GLY A 201 -7.02 -9.54 -1.12
C GLY A 201 -6.77 -10.95 -0.55
N SER A 202 -7.67 -11.46 0.29
CA SER A 202 -7.62 -12.82 0.85
C SER A 202 -8.95 -13.24 1.47
N TYR A 203 -9.07 -14.53 1.80
CA TYR A 203 -10.19 -15.07 2.58
C TYR A 203 -10.40 -14.33 3.91
N LEU A 204 -9.31 -14.01 4.61
CA LEU A 204 -9.37 -13.36 5.91
C LEU A 204 -9.77 -11.89 5.81
N VAL A 205 -9.33 -11.19 4.75
CA VAL A 205 -9.76 -9.80 4.46
C VAL A 205 -11.25 -9.77 4.14
N ALA A 206 -11.73 -10.68 3.27
CA ALA A 206 -13.14 -10.83 2.95
C ALA A 206 -13.99 -11.09 4.20
N LYS A 207 -13.52 -12.01 5.06
CA LYS A 207 -14.17 -12.34 6.33
C LYS A 207 -14.28 -11.13 7.25
N ALA A 208 -13.19 -10.38 7.43
CA ALA A 208 -13.19 -9.20 8.28
C ALA A 208 -14.13 -8.11 7.76
N LEU A 209 -14.17 -7.87 6.44
CA LEU A 209 -15.15 -6.94 5.86
C LEU A 209 -16.59 -7.39 6.12
N HIS A 210 -16.86 -8.69 6.01
CA HIS A 210 -18.21 -9.22 6.31
C HIS A 210 -18.59 -9.10 7.78
N GLU A 211 -17.63 -9.21 8.70
CA GLU A 211 -17.86 -8.95 10.13
C GLU A 211 -18.28 -7.49 10.35
N GLU A 212 -17.62 -6.52 9.72
CA GLU A 212 -18.03 -5.11 9.77
C GLU A 212 -19.41 -4.86 9.13
N ILE A 213 -19.73 -5.53 8.01
CA ILE A 213 -21.05 -5.44 7.38
C ILE A 213 -22.16 -5.91 8.35
N LYS A 214 -21.90 -6.97 9.13
CA LYS A 214 -22.88 -7.52 10.10
C LYS A 214 -23.14 -6.59 11.29
N GLU A 215 -22.17 -5.74 11.65
CA GLU A 215 -22.39 -4.70 12.67
C GLU A 215 -23.30 -3.56 12.15
N ILE A 216 -23.40 -3.41 10.83
CA ILE A 216 -24.22 -2.37 10.17
C ILE A 216 -25.61 -2.90 9.80
N THR A 217 -25.73 -4.17 9.38
CA THR A 217 -27.00 -4.72 8.89
C THR A 217 -27.08 -6.25 9.02
N ASP A 218 -28.30 -6.75 9.26
CA ASP A 218 -28.63 -8.19 9.26
C ASP A 218 -28.88 -8.76 7.84
N GLN A 219 -28.87 -7.90 6.83
CA GLN A 219 -29.14 -8.30 5.44
C GLN A 219 -28.02 -9.18 4.87
N PRO A 220 -28.34 -10.23 4.09
CA PRO A 220 -27.32 -11.08 3.49
C PRO A 220 -26.58 -10.34 2.37
N VAL A 221 -25.28 -10.64 2.22
CA VAL A 221 -24.52 -10.28 1.02
C VAL A 221 -24.98 -11.16 -0.14
N LYS A 222 -25.67 -10.56 -1.11
CA LYS A 222 -26.21 -11.28 -2.29
C LYS A 222 -25.22 -11.33 -3.44
N TYR A 223 -24.50 -10.24 -3.66
CA TYR A 223 -23.60 -10.09 -4.80
C TYR A 223 -22.25 -9.58 -4.35
N VAL A 224 -21.20 -10.14 -4.97
CA VAL A 224 -19.85 -9.58 -4.90
C VAL A 224 -19.38 -9.33 -6.33
N VAL A 225 -19.09 -8.07 -6.63
CA VAL A 225 -18.66 -7.61 -7.94
C VAL A 225 -17.16 -7.39 -7.91
N LEU A 226 -16.43 -7.97 -8.86
CA LEU A 226 -14.98 -7.83 -8.97
C LEU A 226 -14.65 -6.71 -9.96
N GLU A 227 -13.94 -5.66 -9.52
CA GLU A 227 -13.61 -4.53 -10.40
C GLU A 227 -12.74 -4.93 -11.59
N ASN A 228 -11.84 -5.89 -11.39
CA ASN A 228 -10.96 -6.50 -12.39
C ASN A 228 -10.37 -7.81 -11.84
N SER A 229 -9.43 -8.42 -12.56
CA SER A 229 -8.79 -9.69 -12.21
C SER A 229 -7.58 -9.56 -11.26
N GLN A 230 -7.32 -8.40 -10.64
CA GLN A 230 -6.16 -8.25 -9.76
C GLN A 230 -6.35 -8.95 -8.41
N GLY A 231 -5.24 -9.35 -7.80
CA GLY A 231 -5.25 -10.14 -6.57
C GLY A 231 -5.98 -9.48 -5.39
N HIS A 232 -5.88 -8.15 -5.25
CA HIS A 232 -6.59 -7.39 -4.22
C HIS A 232 -8.12 -7.37 -4.44
N ALA A 233 -8.58 -7.56 -5.67
CA ALA A 233 -9.99 -7.61 -6.02
C ALA A 233 -10.58 -9.03 -5.93
N ILE A 234 -9.82 -10.08 -6.30
CA ILE A 234 -10.36 -11.42 -6.54
C ILE A 234 -10.11 -12.45 -5.45
N LEU A 235 -9.05 -12.32 -4.65
CA LEU A 235 -8.57 -13.44 -3.84
C LEU A 235 -9.50 -13.81 -2.67
N GLY A 236 -10.31 -12.87 -2.19
CA GLY A 236 -11.33 -13.14 -1.18
C GLY A 236 -12.58 -13.85 -1.69
N SER A 237 -12.72 -14.07 -3.00
CA SER A 237 -13.98 -14.53 -3.61
C SER A 237 -14.51 -15.85 -3.04
N ASN A 238 -13.64 -16.78 -2.67
CA ASN A 238 -14.10 -18.08 -2.15
C ASN A 238 -14.78 -17.97 -0.79
N TYR A 239 -14.41 -17.00 0.05
CA TYR A 239 -15.13 -16.71 1.29
C TYR A 239 -16.59 -16.32 0.99
N TRP A 240 -16.78 -15.35 0.11
CA TRP A 240 -18.10 -14.84 -0.24
C TRP A 240 -19.02 -15.90 -0.84
N LYS A 241 -18.46 -16.76 -1.69
CA LYS A 241 -19.18 -17.91 -2.26
C LYS A 241 -19.62 -18.91 -1.18
N GLU A 242 -18.80 -19.15 -0.16
CA GLU A 242 -19.18 -19.96 1.00
C GLU A 242 -20.31 -19.32 1.83
N GLN A 243 -20.44 -17.98 1.80
CA GLN A 243 -21.55 -17.25 2.43
C GLN A 243 -22.82 -17.21 1.55
N GLY A 244 -22.78 -17.78 0.34
CA GLY A 244 -23.91 -17.83 -0.58
C GLY A 244 -24.05 -16.64 -1.52
N ALA A 245 -23.06 -15.75 -1.58
CA ALA A 245 -23.06 -14.63 -2.53
C ALA A 245 -22.75 -15.11 -3.96
N ILE A 246 -23.35 -14.44 -4.95
CA ILE A 246 -23.07 -14.63 -6.37
C ILE A 246 -21.90 -13.73 -6.77
N ILE A 247 -20.85 -14.31 -7.36
CA ILE A 247 -19.68 -13.55 -7.81
C ILE A 247 -19.89 -13.08 -9.25
N ILE A 248 -19.76 -11.77 -9.49
CA ILE A 248 -19.96 -11.12 -10.79
C ILE A 248 -18.65 -10.46 -11.25
N ALA A 249 -18.27 -10.62 -12.51
CA ALA A 249 -17.12 -9.93 -13.10
C ALA A 249 -17.29 -9.65 -14.59
N HIS A 250 -16.37 -8.91 -15.19
CA HIS A 250 -16.28 -8.80 -16.64
C HIS A 250 -15.86 -10.13 -17.30
N ILE A 251 -16.25 -10.36 -18.57
CA ILE A 251 -15.85 -11.57 -19.30
C ILE A 251 -14.32 -11.68 -19.46
N GLU A 252 -13.62 -10.57 -19.62
CA GLU A 252 -12.15 -10.57 -19.73
C GLU A 252 -11.48 -10.85 -18.39
N ALA A 253 -12.08 -10.42 -17.27
CA ALA A 253 -11.58 -10.74 -15.94
C ALA A 253 -11.65 -12.25 -15.69
N ASP A 254 -12.77 -12.88 -16.07
CA ASP A 254 -12.94 -14.33 -15.98
C ASP A 254 -11.90 -15.10 -16.82
N LYS A 255 -11.62 -14.63 -18.03
CA LYS A 255 -10.55 -15.18 -18.88
C LYS A 255 -9.18 -15.03 -18.20
N GLU A 256 -8.84 -13.85 -17.68
CA GLU A 256 -7.55 -13.63 -17.03
C GLU A 256 -7.41 -14.49 -15.76
N ILE A 257 -8.46 -14.59 -14.94
CA ILE A 257 -8.49 -15.48 -13.77
C ILE A 257 -8.27 -16.94 -14.18
N GLN A 258 -8.91 -17.40 -15.26
CA GLN A 258 -8.74 -18.76 -15.77
C GLN A 258 -7.28 -19.05 -16.16
N HIS A 259 -6.57 -18.09 -16.75
CA HIS A 259 -5.21 -18.30 -17.25
C HIS A 259 -4.12 -17.98 -16.21
N ARG A 260 -4.38 -17.04 -15.30
CA ARG A 260 -3.35 -16.39 -14.45
C ARG A 260 -3.69 -16.41 -12.97
N GLY A 261 -4.86 -16.93 -12.59
CA GLY A 261 -5.31 -16.99 -11.21
C GLY A 261 -4.29 -17.66 -10.28
N GLU A 262 -3.69 -18.78 -10.70
CA GLU A 262 -2.65 -19.45 -9.93
C GLU A 262 -1.39 -18.59 -9.75
N ASP A 263 -0.93 -17.91 -10.80
CA ASP A 263 0.21 -16.97 -10.74
C ASP A 263 -0.09 -15.80 -9.78
N ILE A 264 -1.32 -15.29 -9.79
CA ILE A 264 -1.78 -14.23 -8.88
C ILE A 264 -1.72 -14.72 -7.43
N TYR A 265 -2.25 -15.90 -7.15
CA TYR A 265 -2.22 -16.50 -5.82
C TYR A 265 -0.78 -16.74 -5.33
N LEU A 266 0.08 -17.35 -6.15
CA LEU A 266 1.46 -17.64 -5.77
C LEU A 266 2.29 -16.38 -5.52
N ARG A 267 2.04 -15.29 -6.26
CA ARG A 267 2.65 -13.99 -5.98
C ARG A 267 2.18 -13.42 -4.64
N SER A 268 0.88 -13.47 -4.36
CA SER A 268 0.34 -13.02 -3.08
C SER A 268 0.87 -13.85 -1.91
N LEU A 269 0.98 -15.18 -2.06
CA LEU A 269 1.45 -16.09 -1.01
C LEU A 269 2.87 -15.77 -0.53
N LYS A 270 3.76 -15.32 -1.43
CA LYS A 270 5.13 -14.93 -1.07
C LYS A 270 5.17 -13.74 -0.10
N VAL A 271 4.20 -12.82 -0.23
CA VAL A 271 4.15 -11.58 0.57
C VAL A 271 3.25 -11.76 1.80
N GLN A 272 2.04 -12.27 1.59
CA GLN A 272 1.00 -12.37 2.61
C GLN A 272 1.15 -13.57 3.55
N LYS A 273 1.87 -14.62 3.12
CA LYS A 273 2.19 -15.80 3.95
C LYS A 273 0.93 -16.37 4.61
N GLU A 274 0.87 -16.42 5.93
CA GLU A 274 -0.26 -16.94 6.71
C GLU A 274 -1.54 -16.10 6.56
N LYS A 275 -1.47 -14.85 6.10
CA LYS A 275 -2.67 -14.04 5.82
C LYS A 275 -3.49 -14.56 4.62
N LEU A 276 -2.97 -15.55 3.87
CA LEU A 276 -3.72 -16.27 2.84
C LEU A 276 -4.40 -17.56 3.32
N ILE A 277 -4.39 -17.90 4.61
CA ILE A 277 -5.09 -19.09 5.12
C ILE A 277 -6.55 -19.08 4.63
N GLY A 278 -6.97 -20.20 4.02
CA GLY A 278 -8.32 -20.39 3.47
C GLY A 278 -8.54 -19.81 2.07
N THR A 279 -7.61 -19.02 1.55
CA THR A 279 -7.73 -18.36 0.23
C THR A 279 -7.61 -19.38 -0.89
N LYS A 280 -8.59 -19.36 -1.81
CA LYS A 280 -8.60 -20.16 -3.03
C LYS A 280 -9.05 -19.30 -4.19
N VAL A 281 -8.34 -19.41 -5.30
CA VAL A 281 -8.78 -18.77 -6.55
C VAL A 281 -10.02 -19.49 -7.06
N ILE A 282 -11.08 -18.74 -7.29
CA ILE A 282 -12.30 -19.22 -7.94
C ILE A 282 -12.65 -18.29 -9.10
N ARG A 283 -13.43 -18.80 -10.04
CA ARG A 283 -13.99 -18.02 -11.15
C ARG A 283 -15.33 -17.39 -10.75
N PRO A 284 -15.72 -16.26 -11.36
CA PRO A 284 -17.05 -15.67 -11.19
C PRO A 284 -18.17 -16.64 -11.60
N ASP A 285 -19.34 -16.46 -11.00
CA ASP A 285 -20.56 -17.22 -11.32
C ASP A 285 -21.30 -16.60 -12.51
N VAL A 286 -21.23 -15.27 -12.64
CA VAL A 286 -21.89 -14.49 -13.70
C VAL A 286 -20.87 -13.55 -14.33
N THR A 287 -20.89 -13.45 -15.66
CA THR A 287 -20.09 -12.48 -16.41
C THR A 287 -20.97 -11.58 -17.26
N PHE A 288 -20.44 -10.39 -17.57
CA PHE A 288 -21.03 -9.47 -18.55
C PHE A 288 -19.92 -8.80 -19.38
N GLU A 289 -20.31 -8.17 -20.49
CA GLU A 289 -19.40 -7.47 -21.39
C GLU A 289 -19.56 -5.95 -21.21
N GLU A 290 -20.62 -5.34 -21.71
CA GLU A 290 -20.71 -3.87 -21.71
C GLU A 290 -21.41 -3.29 -20.48
N LYS A 291 -22.57 -3.84 -20.12
CA LYS A 291 -23.42 -3.29 -19.05
C LYS A 291 -24.30 -4.36 -18.40
N MET A 292 -24.51 -4.25 -17.10
CA MET A 292 -25.46 -5.07 -16.35
C MET A 292 -26.25 -4.20 -15.37
N ASN A 293 -27.58 -4.25 -15.43
CA ASN A 293 -28.43 -3.59 -14.43
C ASN A 293 -28.77 -4.58 -13.32
N LEU A 294 -28.54 -4.17 -12.07
CA LEU A 294 -28.74 -4.96 -10.86
C LEU A 294 -29.61 -4.19 -9.84
N PRO A 295 -30.89 -3.91 -10.14
CA PRO A 295 -31.74 -3.23 -9.18
C PRO A 295 -31.91 -4.07 -7.90
N MET A 296 -31.70 -3.45 -6.73
CA MET A 296 -31.75 -4.11 -5.43
C MET A 296 -32.49 -3.25 -4.42
N GLY A 297 -33.60 -3.76 -3.87
CA GLY A 297 -34.31 -3.09 -2.78
C GLY A 297 -34.76 -1.65 -3.08
N GLY A 298 -35.05 -1.33 -4.34
CA GLY A 298 -35.40 0.02 -4.80
C GLY A 298 -34.23 0.89 -5.25
N VAL A 299 -32.98 0.45 -5.05
CA VAL A 299 -31.77 1.11 -5.55
C VAL A 299 -31.46 0.64 -6.96
N LYS A 300 -31.25 1.56 -7.91
CA LYS A 300 -30.79 1.20 -9.26
C LYS A 300 -29.27 1.12 -9.26
N ILE A 301 -28.74 -0.06 -9.49
CA ILE A 301 -27.30 -0.30 -9.58
C ILE A 301 -26.98 -0.67 -11.03
N GLN A 302 -25.97 -0.01 -11.61
CA GLN A 302 -25.52 -0.28 -12.97
C GLN A 302 -24.04 -0.65 -12.96
N LEU A 303 -23.70 -1.86 -13.38
CA LEU A 303 -22.33 -2.23 -13.70
C LEU A 303 -22.05 -1.88 -15.16
N MET A 304 -20.89 -1.31 -15.41
CA MET A 304 -20.49 -0.82 -16.74
C MET A 304 -19.05 -1.19 -17.02
N HIS A 305 -18.75 -1.51 -18.26
CA HIS A 305 -17.39 -1.49 -18.78
C HIS A 305 -17.23 -0.23 -19.63
N ILE A 306 -16.69 0.84 -19.02
CA ILE A 306 -16.50 2.13 -19.69
C ILE A 306 -15.42 2.05 -20.79
N GLY A 307 -14.49 1.10 -20.67
CA GLY A 307 -13.44 0.82 -21.64
C GLY A 307 -12.16 0.35 -20.95
N ALA A 308 -11.16 0.00 -21.74
CA ALA A 308 -9.85 -0.39 -21.20
C ALA A 308 -9.21 0.81 -20.48
N SER A 309 -8.88 0.62 -19.20
CA SER A 309 -8.23 1.62 -18.36
C SER A 309 -6.93 1.07 -17.76
N HIS A 310 -6.88 0.95 -16.44
CA HIS A 310 -5.80 0.32 -15.70
C HIS A 310 -5.55 -1.12 -16.18
N SER A 311 -6.63 -1.85 -16.46
CA SER A 311 -6.65 -3.15 -17.13
C SER A 311 -7.80 -3.25 -18.15
N PRO A 312 -7.71 -4.15 -19.17
CA PRO A 312 -8.75 -4.35 -20.17
C PRO A 312 -10.10 -4.81 -19.61
N ASP A 313 -10.11 -5.31 -18.39
CA ASP A 313 -11.26 -5.94 -17.73
C ASP A 313 -11.87 -5.09 -16.60
N ASP A 314 -11.43 -3.83 -16.48
CA ASP A 314 -11.96 -2.91 -15.46
C ASP A 314 -13.46 -2.64 -15.67
N ILE A 315 -14.22 -2.74 -14.59
CA ILE A 315 -15.63 -2.34 -14.55
C ILE A 315 -15.90 -1.33 -13.45
N GLN A 316 -16.98 -0.59 -13.63
CA GLN A 316 -17.44 0.47 -12.74
C GLN A 316 -18.86 0.19 -12.28
N LEU A 317 -19.21 0.68 -11.09
CA LEU A 317 -20.57 0.66 -10.57
C LEU A 317 -21.10 2.10 -10.48
N TRP A 318 -22.25 2.34 -11.10
CA TRP A 318 -22.93 3.62 -11.12
C TRP A 318 -24.28 3.56 -10.39
N LEU A 319 -24.48 4.54 -9.51
CA LEU A 319 -25.73 4.80 -8.78
C LEU A 319 -26.31 6.13 -9.28
N PRO A 320 -27.24 6.11 -10.27
CA PRO A 320 -27.72 7.32 -10.91
C PRO A 320 -28.51 8.24 -9.97
N GLU A 321 -29.28 7.70 -9.03
CA GLU A 321 -30.03 8.51 -8.07
C GLU A 321 -29.12 9.28 -7.09
N GLN A 322 -28.02 8.67 -6.66
CA GLN A 322 -27.01 9.29 -5.80
C GLN A 322 -25.94 10.07 -6.58
N LYS A 323 -25.94 9.96 -7.91
CA LYS A 323 -24.83 10.39 -8.79
C LYS A 323 -23.46 9.95 -8.27
N LEU A 324 -23.38 8.69 -7.82
CA LEU A 324 -22.19 8.11 -7.22
C LEU A 324 -21.58 7.06 -8.13
N LEU A 325 -20.29 7.23 -8.45
CA LEU A 325 -19.50 6.29 -9.23
C LEU A 325 -18.48 5.57 -8.34
N ILE A 326 -18.58 4.25 -8.23
CA ILE A 326 -17.46 3.42 -7.76
C ILE A 326 -16.68 3.03 -9.01
N SER A 327 -15.55 3.70 -9.25
CA SER A 327 -14.84 3.59 -10.53
C SER A 327 -13.88 2.41 -10.59
N GLY A 328 -13.60 1.78 -9.45
CA GLY A 328 -12.45 0.90 -9.30
C GLY A 328 -11.16 1.54 -9.82
N ASP A 329 -10.23 0.71 -10.28
CA ASP A 329 -8.92 1.16 -10.76
C ASP A 329 -8.97 1.98 -12.06
N THR A 330 -10.13 2.31 -12.62
CA THR A 330 -10.21 3.34 -13.67
C THR A 330 -9.81 4.73 -13.15
N THR A 331 -9.96 4.99 -11.84
CA THR A 331 -9.48 6.23 -11.23
C THR A 331 -8.68 6.00 -9.97
N PHE A 332 -7.70 6.86 -9.73
CA PHE A 332 -6.80 6.87 -8.58
C PHE A 332 -6.82 8.23 -7.89
N ASN A 333 -6.70 8.22 -6.57
CA ASN A 333 -6.55 9.40 -5.73
C ASN A 333 -5.38 9.21 -4.75
N GLN A 334 -4.70 10.31 -4.36
CA GLN A 334 -3.60 10.38 -3.37
C GLN A 334 -2.32 9.56 -3.68
N ARG A 335 -2.38 8.56 -4.55
CA ARG A 335 -1.25 7.75 -4.99
C ARG A 335 -1.02 7.82 -6.50
N MET A 336 0.17 7.43 -6.92
CA MET A 336 0.52 7.23 -8.30
C MET A 336 -0.07 5.90 -8.79
N LEU A 337 -0.77 5.96 -9.91
CA LEU A 337 -1.28 4.80 -10.64
C LEU A 337 -0.13 3.98 -11.23
N PRO A 338 -0.15 2.64 -11.14
CA PRO A 338 0.80 1.79 -11.84
C PRO A 338 0.42 1.62 -13.32
N ILE A 339 1.42 1.61 -14.21
CA ILE A 339 1.25 1.24 -15.62
C ILE A 339 1.84 -0.16 -15.83
N PHE A 340 1.01 -1.10 -16.24
CA PHE A 340 1.41 -2.48 -16.51
C PHE A 340 1.70 -2.69 -18.00
N PRO A 341 2.35 -3.83 -18.37
CA PRO A 341 2.56 -4.16 -19.78
C PRO A 341 1.28 -4.20 -20.62
N HIS A 342 0.14 -4.52 -20.00
CA HIS A 342 -1.17 -4.62 -20.66
C HIS A 342 -2.02 -3.35 -20.56
N THR A 343 -1.62 -2.36 -19.76
CA THR A 343 -2.33 -1.09 -19.63
C THR A 343 -2.22 -0.32 -20.94
N ASN A 344 -3.30 0.25 -21.46
CA ASN A 344 -3.25 1.15 -22.62
C ASN A 344 -3.51 2.58 -22.15
N ALA A 345 -2.45 3.40 -22.05
CA ALA A 345 -2.56 4.75 -21.51
C ALA A 345 -3.40 5.70 -22.39
N ALA A 346 -3.39 5.51 -23.72
CA ALA A 346 -4.21 6.30 -24.64
C ALA A 346 -5.70 5.99 -24.45
N ALA A 347 -6.06 4.70 -24.51
CA ALA A 347 -7.43 4.24 -24.29
C ALA A 347 -7.95 4.62 -22.90
N TRP A 348 -7.09 4.59 -21.88
CA TRP A 348 -7.46 5.05 -20.54
C TRP A 348 -7.82 6.53 -20.51
N ILE A 349 -7.11 7.40 -21.22
CA ILE A 349 -7.48 8.82 -21.31
C ILE A 349 -8.84 8.99 -22.02
N GLU A 350 -9.14 8.18 -23.04
CA GLU A 350 -10.42 8.23 -23.76
C GLU A 350 -11.62 7.81 -22.90
N THR A 351 -11.43 7.05 -21.81
CA THR A 351 -12.54 6.71 -20.90
C THR A 351 -13.11 7.91 -20.17
N TRP A 352 -12.36 9.02 -20.08
CA TRP A 352 -12.79 10.19 -19.32
C TRP A 352 -14.04 10.86 -19.89
N ASP A 353 -14.21 10.90 -21.20
CA ASP A 353 -15.39 11.49 -21.83
C ASP A 353 -16.67 10.80 -21.35
N LYS A 354 -16.60 9.48 -21.13
CA LYS A 354 -17.70 8.68 -20.62
C LYS A 354 -17.90 8.87 -19.12
N ILE A 355 -16.83 9.05 -18.34
CA ILE A 355 -16.92 9.37 -16.90
C ILE A 355 -17.55 10.75 -16.70
N GLU A 356 -17.10 11.76 -17.43
CA GLU A 356 -17.62 13.13 -17.39
C GLU A 356 -19.11 13.16 -17.76
N ALA A 357 -19.53 12.36 -18.76
CA ALA A 357 -20.92 12.25 -19.19
C ALA A 357 -21.87 11.66 -18.12
N LEU A 358 -21.36 11.02 -17.07
CA LEU A 358 -22.18 10.55 -15.93
C LEU A 358 -22.52 11.69 -14.97
N GLU A 359 -21.79 12.82 -15.02
CA GLU A 359 -21.88 13.93 -14.07
C GLU A 359 -21.85 13.48 -12.59
N PRO A 360 -20.83 12.70 -12.16
CA PRO A 360 -20.76 12.19 -10.80
C PRO A 360 -20.55 13.32 -9.78
N GLU A 361 -21.30 13.28 -8.68
CA GLU A 361 -21.10 14.17 -7.52
C GLU A 361 -20.09 13.57 -6.54
N LEU A 362 -20.02 12.24 -6.45
CA LEU A 362 -19.04 11.51 -5.64
C LEU A 362 -18.44 10.35 -6.42
N ILE A 363 -17.13 10.19 -6.32
CA ILE A 363 -16.37 9.10 -6.95
C ILE A 363 -15.60 8.36 -5.86
N ILE A 364 -15.79 7.03 -5.79
CA ILE A 364 -14.95 6.14 -4.99
C ILE A 364 -13.93 5.50 -5.95
N PRO A 365 -12.64 5.91 -5.89
CA PRO A 365 -11.60 5.34 -6.75
C PRO A 365 -11.26 3.91 -6.33
N GLY A 366 -10.50 3.19 -7.15
CA GLY A 366 -9.96 1.88 -6.78
C GLY A 366 -8.93 2.01 -5.65
N HIS A 367 -8.24 3.14 -5.59
CA HIS A 367 -7.31 3.47 -4.52
C HIS A 367 -7.39 4.94 -4.08
N GLY A 368 -7.35 5.15 -2.76
CA GLY A 368 -7.37 6.47 -2.12
C GLY A 368 -8.77 6.92 -1.71
N GLU A 369 -8.86 8.10 -1.10
CA GLU A 369 -10.13 8.59 -0.54
C GLU A 369 -11.21 8.85 -1.61
N PRO A 370 -12.51 8.68 -1.27
CA PRO A 370 -13.61 9.18 -2.07
C PRO A 370 -13.49 10.68 -2.32
N THR A 371 -13.81 11.12 -3.53
CA THR A 371 -13.55 12.50 -3.96
C THR A 371 -14.42 12.91 -5.14
N ASP A 372 -14.15 14.09 -5.70
CA ASP A 372 -14.87 14.65 -6.84
C ASP A 372 -14.16 14.42 -8.19
N LEU A 373 -14.88 14.70 -9.28
CA LEU A 373 -14.40 14.58 -10.66
C LEU A 373 -13.14 15.43 -10.91
N ALA A 374 -13.06 16.64 -10.35
CA ALA A 374 -11.91 17.52 -10.54
C ALA A 374 -10.64 16.91 -9.93
N THR A 375 -10.76 16.33 -8.74
CA THR A 375 -9.66 15.71 -8.02
C THR A 375 -9.18 14.45 -8.72
N ILE A 376 -10.05 13.52 -9.10
CA ILE A 376 -9.60 12.34 -9.85
C ILE A 376 -9.03 12.68 -11.23
N THR A 377 -9.51 13.74 -11.88
CA THR A 377 -8.94 14.23 -13.14
C THR A 377 -7.48 14.63 -12.93
N LYS A 378 -7.20 15.43 -11.89
CA LYS A 378 -5.85 15.83 -11.49
C LYS A 378 -4.96 14.63 -11.13
N PHE A 379 -5.48 13.66 -10.40
CA PHE A 379 -4.68 12.54 -9.92
C PHE A 379 -4.45 11.46 -10.99
N THR A 380 -5.36 11.29 -11.94
CA THR A 380 -5.30 10.19 -12.91
C THR A 380 -5.07 10.71 -14.33
N LYS A 381 -6.07 11.34 -14.97
CA LYS A 381 -6.00 11.78 -16.36
C LYS A 381 -4.86 12.76 -16.61
N ASP A 382 -4.72 13.79 -15.78
CA ASP A 382 -3.68 14.80 -15.96
C ASP A 382 -2.26 14.20 -15.84
N TYR A 383 -2.09 13.17 -15.00
CA TYR A 383 -0.83 12.43 -14.92
C TYR A 383 -0.56 11.64 -16.21
N LEU A 384 -1.56 10.92 -16.73
CA LEU A 384 -1.42 10.16 -17.98
C LEU A 384 -1.12 11.09 -19.16
N VAL A 385 -1.84 12.22 -19.25
CA VAL A 385 -1.63 13.26 -20.27
C VAL A 385 -0.24 13.87 -20.16
N TYR A 386 0.20 14.21 -18.94
CA TYR A 386 1.55 14.72 -18.70
C TYR A 386 2.60 13.73 -19.18
N MET A 387 2.52 12.47 -18.73
CA MET A 387 3.52 11.46 -19.06
C MET A 387 3.59 11.17 -20.55
N ARG A 388 2.44 11.05 -21.23
CA ARG A 388 2.43 10.88 -22.70
C ARG A 388 2.99 12.11 -23.41
N THR A 389 2.70 13.31 -22.93
CA THR A 389 3.24 14.55 -23.49
C THR A 389 4.76 14.63 -23.34
N GLU A 390 5.31 14.34 -22.17
CA GLU A 390 6.77 14.35 -21.96
C GLU A 390 7.48 13.24 -22.71
N VAL A 391 6.87 12.05 -22.80
CA VAL A 391 7.39 10.94 -23.62
C VAL A 391 7.37 11.31 -25.11
N GLN A 392 6.33 11.98 -25.60
CA GLN A 392 6.27 12.43 -26.99
C GLN A 392 7.44 13.37 -27.31
N LYS A 393 7.78 14.31 -26.40
CA LYS A 393 8.95 15.19 -26.60
C LYS A 393 10.24 14.40 -26.71
N VAL A 394 10.42 13.37 -25.87
CA VAL A 394 11.60 12.50 -25.96
C VAL A 394 11.66 11.82 -27.33
N LEU A 395 10.54 11.30 -27.84
CA LEU A 395 10.49 10.68 -29.17
C LEU A 395 10.73 11.68 -30.30
N ASP A 396 10.16 12.88 -30.22
CA ASP A 396 10.33 13.95 -31.21
C ASP A 396 11.78 14.45 -31.29
N ASP A 397 12.53 14.34 -30.19
CA ASP A 397 13.96 14.69 -30.08
C ASP A 397 14.90 13.49 -30.40
N ASP A 398 14.39 12.41 -31.03
CA ASP A 398 15.11 11.15 -31.30
C ASP A 398 15.73 10.50 -30.03
N GLY A 399 15.16 10.79 -28.86
CA GLY A 399 15.59 10.28 -27.57
C GLY A 399 15.15 8.83 -27.34
N GLY A 400 15.89 8.13 -26.49
CA GLY A 400 15.65 6.73 -26.17
C GLY A 400 15.08 6.52 -24.77
N LEU A 401 15.12 5.26 -24.35
CA LEU A 401 14.64 4.86 -23.03
C LEU A 401 15.38 5.56 -21.88
N TYR A 402 16.65 5.95 -22.09
CA TYR A 402 17.43 6.66 -21.07
C TYR A 402 16.83 8.05 -20.79
N GLU A 403 16.52 8.82 -21.83
CA GLU A 403 15.90 10.13 -21.74
C GLU A 403 14.50 10.01 -21.11
N ALA A 404 13.70 9.04 -21.56
CA ALA A 404 12.38 8.76 -20.99
C ALA A 404 12.44 8.44 -19.48
N TYR A 405 13.41 7.64 -19.06
CA TYR A 405 13.61 7.29 -17.65
C TYR A 405 13.98 8.50 -16.77
N ASN A 406 14.54 9.55 -17.36
CA ASN A 406 14.97 10.77 -16.68
C ASN A 406 14.00 11.95 -16.85
N ILE A 407 12.79 11.74 -17.40
CA ILE A 407 11.72 12.74 -17.38
C ILE A 407 11.49 13.21 -15.94
N ASP A 408 11.53 14.54 -15.74
CA ASP A 408 11.26 15.13 -14.42
C ASP A 408 9.80 14.88 -14.04
N GLN A 409 9.60 14.23 -12.90
CA GLN A 409 8.29 13.94 -12.32
C GLN A 409 8.18 14.50 -10.90
N SER A 410 9.06 15.44 -10.52
CA SER A 410 9.18 15.98 -9.17
C SER A 410 7.88 16.60 -8.65
N MET A 411 6.99 17.11 -9.52
CA MET A 411 5.67 17.61 -9.12
C MET A 411 4.74 16.52 -8.55
N PHE A 412 5.03 15.24 -8.78
CA PHE A 412 4.24 14.10 -8.29
C PHE A 412 4.89 13.39 -7.10
N ARG A 413 6.02 13.90 -6.58
CA ARG A 413 6.82 13.24 -5.54
C ARG A 413 6.08 12.92 -4.24
N ASP A 414 5.04 13.71 -3.93
CA ASP A 414 4.26 13.58 -2.71
C ASP A 414 3.11 12.57 -2.85
N ARG A 415 2.90 11.99 -4.05
CA ARG A 415 1.93 10.92 -4.25
C ARG A 415 2.44 9.61 -3.65
N GLY A 416 1.54 8.86 -3.02
CA GLY A 416 1.81 7.47 -2.64
C GLY A 416 2.35 6.66 -3.82
N THR A 417 3.20 5.66 -3.54
CA THR A 417 3.86 4.81 -4.56
C THR A 417 4.70 5.51 -5.63
N PHE A 418 5.03 6.80 -5.47
CA PHE A 418 5.85 7.53 -6.44
C PHE A 418 7.20 6.84 -6.70
N ARG A 419 7.92 6.46 -5.64
CA ARG A 419 9.30 5.96 -5.75
C ARG A 419 9.38 4.62 -6.46
N GLU A 420 8.36 3.81 -6.27
CA GLU A 420 8.20 2.51 -6.87
C GLU A 420 7.83 2.62 -8.34
N LEU A 421 7.01 3.62 -8.71
CA LEU A 421 6.33 3.63 -10.01
C LEU A 421 6.81 4.69 -10.99
N HIS A 422 7.26 5.88 -10.58
CA HIS A 422 7.51 7.00 -11.51
C HIS A 422 8.40 6.63 -12.71
N LYS A 423 9.51 5.94 -12.44
CA LYS A 423 10.45 5.45 -13.45
C LYS A 423 9.89 4.29 -14.28
N GLN A 424 9.18 3.37 -13.64
CA GLN A 424 8.54 2.25 -14.31
C GLN A 424 7.44 2.74 -15.26
N ASN A 425 6.63 3.70 -14.84
CA ASN A 425 5.58 4.29 -15.65
C ASN A 425 6.15 5.00 -16.87
N ALA A 426 7.23 5.77 -16.70
CA ALA A 426 7.93 6.40 -17.82
C ALA A 426 8.43 5.36 -18.84
N GLU A 427 9.09 4.29 -18.37
CA GLU A 427 9.53 3.18 -19.23
C GLU A 427 8.37 2.53 -19.98
N ARG A 428 7.25 2.28 -19.30
CA ARG A 428 6.09 1.58 -19.87
C ARG A 428 5.38 2.42 -20.92
N ILE A 429 5.16 3.69 -20.62
CA ILE A 429 4.52 4.62 -21.55
C ILE A 429 5.42 4.85 -22.78
N PHE A 430 6.73 5.02 -22.60
CA PHE A 430 7.67 5.11 -23.71
C PHE A 430 7.59 3.89 -24.63
N LYS A 431 7.62 2.68 -24.06
CA LYS A 431 7.51 1.43 -24.86
C LYS A 431 6.17 1.26 -25.56
N GLN A 432 5.10 1.88 -25.05
CA GLN A 432 3.80 1.88 -25.75
C GLN A 432 3.86 2.82 -26.95
N MET A 433 4.36 4.04 -26.74
CA MET A 433 4.37 5.10 -27.74
C MET A 433 5.44 4.92 -28.83
N GLU A 434 6.51 4.15 -28.58
CA GLU A 434 7.52 3.83 -29.60
C GLU A 434 6.94 3.13 -30.85
N PHE A 435 5.76 2.52 -30.72
CA PHE A 435 5.07 1.81 -31.80
C PHE A 435 3.71 2.42 -32.19
N GLU A 436 3.37 3.58 -31.64
CA GLU A 436 2.22 4.40 -32.06
C GLU A 436 2.59 5.26 -33.27
#